data_AF-A0A2V9HZM0-F1
#
_entry.id   AF-A0A2V9HZM0-F1
#
_cell.length_a   1.000
_cell.length_b   1.000
_cell.length_c   1.000
_cell.angle_alpha   90.00
_cell.angle_beta   90.00
_cell.angle_gamma   90.00
#
_symmetry.space_group_name_H-M   'P 1'
#
loop_
_entity.id
_entity.type
_entity.pdbx_description
1 polymer ?
#
loop_
_entity_poly.entity_id
_entity_poly.type
_entity_poly.pdbx_seq_one_letter_code
_entity_poly.pdbx_strand_id
1 'polypeptide(L)'
;MLNANAEKDVAPKTNAPVMPGSEVACLDSKMRAALRLHDYLVASHWNGHALTGPDVGIRFNSRVGRFIKSYLPRVNWKDNYYYVQAQGYWILDNWQLYSSMRDNRYRDIALRCSEFLLGRQQEDGAWLYPNPEWRGRIATAEG
;
A
#
# COMPACT_ATOMS: atom_id res chain seq x y z
N MET A 1 -10.82 60.74 37.54
CA MET A 1 -10.95 59.69 38.57
C MET A 1 -11.13 58.36 37.85
N LEU A 2 -10.37 57.37 38.29
CA LEU A 2 -10.31 56.02 37.73
C LEU A 2 -11.69 55.36 37.66
N ASN A 3 -11.92 54.55 36.61
CA ASN A 3 -12.21 53.13 36.83
C ASN A 3 -11.98 52.34 35.54
N ALA A 4 -10.88 51.59 35.56
CA ALA A 4 -10.63 50.45 34.72
C ALA A 4 -11.64 49.35 35.04
N ASN A 5 -12.21 48.72 34.02
CA ASN A 5 -12.70 47.35 34.15
C ASN A 5 -12.37 46.61 32.86
N ALA A 6 -11.46 45.66 33.03
CA ALA A 6 -10.83 44.83 32.03
C ALA A 6 -11.84 44.04 31.19
N GLU A 7 -11.60 44.06 29.87
CA GLU A 7 -11.97 42.98 28.96
C GLU A 7 -11.45 41.67 29.55
N LYS A 8 -12.37 40.80 29.95
CA LYS A 8 -12.03 39.40 30.24
C LYS A 8 -11.90 38.69 28.91
N ASP A 9 -10.64 38.44 28.52
CA ASP A 9 -10.29 37.47 27.48
C ASP A 9 -10.98 36.13 27.75
N VAL A 10 -12.03 35.84 26.98
CA VAL A 10 -12.63 34.51 26.92
C VAL A 10 -11.75 33.67 26.00
N ALA A 11 -10.74 33.04 26.59
CA ALA A 11 -9.99 31.98 25.93
C ALA A 11 -10.97 30.85 25.53
N PRO A 12 -10.92 30.34 24.29
CA PRO A 12 -11.72 29.18 23.92
C PRO A 12 -11.24 27.98 24.74
N LYS A 13 -12.12 27.43 25.59
CA LYS A 13 -11.90 26.15 26.26
C LYS A 13 -11.86 25.07 25.19
N THR A 14 -10.66 24.74 24.72
CA THR A 14 -10.40 23.55 23.92
C THR A 14 -10.64 22.33 24.80
N ASN A 15 -11.88 21.84 24.87
CA ASN A 15 -12.20 20.52 25.39
C ASN A 15 -11.79 19.46 24.36
N ALA A 16 -10.52 19.44 23.96
CA ALA A 16 -9.96 18.27 23.30
C ALA A 16 -9.82 17.21 24.40
N PRO A 17 -10.39 16.00 24.21
CA PRO A 17 -10.16 14.92 25.16
C PRO A 17 -8.65 14.62 25.15
N VAL A 18 -7.99 14.95 26.25
CA VAL A 18 -6.66 14.43 26.57
C VAL A 18 -6.86 12.93 26.76
N MET A 19 -6.51 12.15 25.74
CA MET A 19 -6.53 10.70 25.82
C MET A 19 -5.55 10.29 26.93
N PRO A 20 -6.02 9.61 28.00
CA PRO A 20 -5.14 9.18 29.07
C PRO A 20 -4.15 8.16 28.51
N GLY A 21 -2.86 8.41 28.71
CA GLY A 21 -1.82 7.45 28.42
C GLY A 21 -1.92 6.27 29.39
N SER A 22 -2.38 5.11 28.91
CA SER A 22 -2.02 3.78 29.43
C SER A 22 -2.72 2.63 28.69
N GLU A 23 -2.73 2.62 27.35
CA GLU A 23 -2.99 1.38 26.61
C GLU A 23 -1.89 1.22 25.56
N VAL A 24 -0.83 0.51 25.92
CA VAL A 24 -0.08 -0.24 24.90
C VAL A 24 -1.04 -1.34 24.45
N ALA A 25 -1.94 -0.98 23.53
CA ALA A 25 -2.91 -1.91 22.98
C ALA A 25 -2.15 -3.07 22.35
N CYS A 26 -2.34 -4.27 22.90
CA CYS A 26 -1.88 -5.48 22.23
C CYS A 26 -2.56 -5.51 20.87
N LEU A 27 -1.78 -5.42 19.80
CA LEU A 27 -2.28 -5.47 18.43
C LEU A 27 -3.18 -6.70 18.27
N ASP A 28 -4.42 -6.48 17.80
CA ASP A 28 -5.34 -7.57 17.50
C ASP A 28 -4.65 -8.60 16.60
N SER A 29 -5.03 -9.87 16.76
CA SER A 29 -4.52 -10.99 15.96
C SER A 29 -4.52 -10.71 14.46
N LYS A 30 -5.57 -10.05 13.95
CA LYS A 30 -5.67 -9.67 12.53
C LYS A 30 -4.65 -8.63 12.14
N MET A 31 -4.42 -7.62 12.99
CA MET A 31 -3.42 -6.59 12.73
C MET A 31 -2.01 -7.20 12.74
N ARG A 32 -1.70 -8.10 13.68
CA ARG A 32 -0.42 -8.83 13.68
C ARG A 32 -0.24 -9.67 12.42
N ALA A 33 -1.29 -10.35 11.96
CA ALA A 33 -1.23 -11.11 10.71
C ALA A 33 -1.03 -10.19 9.49
N ALA A 34 -1.70 -9.04 9.44
CA ALA A 34 -1.54 -8.05 8.39
C ALA A 34 -0.12 -7.47 8.34
N LEU A 35 0.46 -7.15 9.50
CA LEU A 35 1.85 -6.69 9.60
C LEU A 35 2.84 -7.77 9.12
N ARG A 36 2.65 -9.03 9.54
CA ARG A 36 3.49 -10.15 9.05
C ARG A 36 3.39 -10.34 7.53
N LEU A 37 2.19 -10.17 6.97
CA LEU A 37 1.98 -10.24 5.54
C LEU A 37 2.68 -9.07 4.84
N HIS A 38 2.54 -7.85 5.36
CA HIS A 38 3.21 -6.66 4.85
C HIS A 38 4.73 -6.85 4.85
N ASP A 39 5.32 -7.27 5.97
CA ASP A 39 6.75 -7.53 6.10
C ASP A 39 7.24 -8.56 5.06
N TYR A 40 6.46 -9.64 4.87
CA TYR A 40 6.75 -10.65 3.85
C TYR A 40 6.72 -10.07 2.43
N LEU A 41 5.72 -9.24 2.11
CA LEU A 41 5.60 -8.58 0.82
C LEU A 41 6.74 -7.60 0.56
N VAL A 42 7.14 -6.81 1.58
CA VAL A 42 8.30 -5.92 1.48
C VAL A 42 9.59 -6.71 1.27
N ALA A 43 9.79 -7.81 2.00
CA ALA A 43 11.00 -8.61 1.88
C ALA A 43 11.11 -9.36 0.55
N SER A 44 9.98 -9.79 -0.02
CA SER A 44 9.96 -10.76 -1.12
C SER A 44 9.58 -10.17 -2.48
N HIS A 45 8.77 -9.10 -2.49
CA HIS A 45 8.08 -8.63 -3.69
C HIS A 45 8.27 -7.12 -3.96
N TRP A 46 8.72 -6.37 -2.96
CA TRP A 46 9.02 -4.95 -3.12
C TRP A 46 10.42 -4.75 -3.71
N ASN A 47 10.49 -4.11 -4.87
CA ASN A 47 11.76 -3.86 -5.57
C ASN A 47 12.34 -2.44 -5.31
N GLY A 48 11.78 -1.71 -4.34
CA GLY A 48 12.15 -0.32 -4.05
C GLY A 48 11.21 0.72 -4.65
N HIS A 49 10.43 0.36 -5.68
CA HIS A 49 9.51 1.26 -6.38
C HIS A 49 8.14 0.67 -6.65
N ALA A 50 8.03 -0.65 -6.80
CA ALA A 50 6.76 -1.33 -7.06
C ALA A 50 6.71 -2.68 -6.37
N LEU A 51 5.48 -3.12 -6.09
CA LEU A 51 5.19 -4.47 -5.66
C LEU A 51 5.03 -5.34 -6.91
N THR A 52 5.98 -6.25 -7.12
CA THR A 52 5.99 -7.19 -8.26
C THR A 52 5.95 -8.62 -7.76
N GLY A 53 5.20 -9.48 -8.42
CA GLY A 53 5.07 -10.85 -7.98
C GLY A 53 4.67 -11.81 -9.10
N PRO A 54 4.77 -13.12 -8.81
CA PRO A 54 4.39 -14.16 -9.74
C PRO A 54 2.91 -14.01 -10.11
N ASP A 55 2.64 -13.91 -11.41
CA ASP A 55 1.25 -13.96 -11.89
C ASP A 55 0.68 -15.36 -11.64
N VAL A 56 -0.50 -15.40 -11.03
CA VAL A 56 -1.31 -16.63 -10.94
C VAL A 56 -1.72 -17.11 -12.33
N GLY A 57 -1.64 -16.23 -13.33
CA GLY A 57 -1.81 -16.48 -14.76
C GLY A 57 -3.24 -16.82 -15.15
N ILE A 58 -3.47 -16.79 -16.46
CA ILE A 58 -4.79 -17.01 -17.04
C ILE A 58 -5.05 -18.52 -17.14
N ARG A 59 -6.22 -18.96 -16.65
CA ARG A 59 -6.81 -20.32 -16.72
C ARG A 59 -5.93 -21.50 -16.31
N PHE A 60 -4.91 -21.85 -17.10
CA PHE A 60 -4.12 -23.08 -16.91
C PHE A 60 -3.03 -22.89 -15.85
N ASN A 61 -2.37 -21.72 -15.82
CA ASN A 61 -1.41 -21.40 -14.78
C ASN A 61 -2.09 -21.31 -13.40
N SER A 62 -3.31 -20.76 -13.33
CA SER A 62 -4.03 -20.62 -12.05
C SER A 62 -4.56 -21.96 -11.52
N ARG A 63 -4.87 -22.91 -12.40
CA ARG A 63 -5.38 -24.24 -12.02
C ARG A 63 -4.30 -25.24 -11.67
N VAL A 64 -3.24 -25.30 -12.46
CA VAL A 64 -2.20 -26.35 -12.35
C VAL A 64 -0.82 -25.74 -12.16
N GLY A 65 -0.49 -24.69 -12.92
CA GLY A 65 0.82 -24.05 -12.89
C GLY A 65 1.23 -23.59 -11.48
N ARG A 66 0.33 -22.97 -10.72
CA ARG A 66 0.61 -22.49 -9.35
C ARG A 66 1.13 -23.59 -8.43
N PHE A 67 0.60 -24.81 -8.56
CA PHE A 67 1.00 -25.93 -7.71
C PHE A 67 2.37 -26.45 -8.14
N ILE A 68 2.58 -26.66 -9.44
CA ILE A 68 3.88 -27.09 -9.98
C ILE A 68 4.97 -26.09 -9.60
N LYS A 69 4.72 -24.79 -9.76
CA LYS A 69 5.65 -23.73 -9.37
C LYS A 69 5.98 -23.76 -7.88
N SER A 70 4.98 -24.01 -7.03
CA SER A 70 5.20 -24.14 -5.57
C SER A 70 6.08 -25.34 -5.19
N TYR A 71 6.02 -26.44 -5.95
CA TYR A 71 6.88 -27.61 -5.75
C TYR A 71 8.31 -27.43 -6.32
N LEU A 72 8.52 -26.41 -7.15
CA LEU A 72 9.79 -26.11 -7.82
C LEU A 72 10.28 -24.68 -7.49
N PRO A 73 10.55 -24.38 -6.20
CA PRO A 73 10.92 -23.03 -5.76
C PRO A 73 12.31 -22.58 -6.24
N ARG A 74 13.14 -23.51 -6.75
CA ARG A 74 14.48 -23.22 -7.29
C ARG A 74 14.47 -22.81 -8.77
N VAL A 75 13.32 -22.91 -9.43
CA VAL A 75 13.18 -22.52 -10.83
C VAL A 75 12.82 -21.04 -10.90
N ASN A 76 13.58 -20.25 -11.67
CA ASN A 76 13.28 -18.84 -11.91
C ASN A 76 12.22 -18.74 -13.02
N TRP A 77 10.95 -18.72 -12.62
CA TRP A 77 9.79 -18.76 -13.52
C TRP A 77 9.61 -17.49 -14.37
N LYS A 78 10.45 -16.46 -14.21
CA LYS A 78 10.41 -15.18 -14.93
C LYS A 78 9.00 -14.59 -15.08
N ASP A 79 8.17 -14.76 -14.06
CA ASP A 79 6.76 -14.39 -14.05
C ASP A 79 6.47 -13.21 -13.11
N ASN A 80 7.43 -12.32 -12.92
CA ASN A 80 7.23 -11.11 -12.12
C ASN A 80 6.48 -10.05 -12.92
N TYR A 81 5.20 -9.88 -12.62
CA TYR A 81 4.34 -8.90 -13.26
C TYR A 81 4.10 -7.68 -12.37
N TYR A 82 3.88 -6.56 -13.05
CA TYR A 82 3.52 -5.28 -12.47
C TYR A 82 2.07 -4.99 -12.85
N TYR A 83 1.16 -5.15 -11.90
CA TYR A 83 -0.25 -4.82 -12.10
C TYR A 83 -0.54 -3.45 -11.46
N VAL A 84 -1.10 -2.52 -12.25
CA VAL A 84 -1.50 -1.18 -11.80
C VAL A 84 -2.53 -1.28 -10.67
N GLN A 85 -3.49 -2.19 -10.78
CA GLN A 85 -4.51 -2.36 -9.74
C GLN A 85 -3.86 -2.80 -8.41
N ALA A 86 -2.90 -3.73 -8.47
CA ALA A 86 -2.15 -4.17 -7.30
C ALA A 86 -1.34 -3.02 -6.66
N GLN A 87 -0.79 -2.11 -7.47
CA GLN A 87 -0.10 -0.93 -6.94
C GLN A 87 -1.09 0.00 -6.20
N GLY A 88 -2.30 0.19 -6.74
CA GLY A 88 -3.33 1.00 -6.09
C GLY A 88 -3.67 0.50 -4.68
N TYR A 89 -3.88 -0.80 -4.52
CA TYR A 89 -4.10 -1.40 -3.19
C TYR A 89 -2.86 -1.28 -2.31
N TRP A 90 -1.67 -1.52 -2.85
CA TRP A 90 -0.43 -1.38 -2.09
C TRP A 90 -0.21 0.04 -1.54
N ILE A 91 -0.50 1.07 -2.34
CA ILE A 91 -0.44 2.48 -1.93
C ILE A 91 -1.46 2.74 -0.82
N LEU A 92 -2.70 2.29 -1.00
CA LEU A 92 -3.77 2.47 -0.01
C LEU A 92 -3.42 1.82 1.33
N ASP A 93 -2.97 0.57 1.32
CA ASP A 93 -2.63 -0.20 2.51
C ASP A 93 -1.51 0.49 3.31
N ASN A 94 -0.49 0.99 2.62
CA ASN A 94 0.61 1.71 3.27
C ASN A 94 0.15 3.05 3.88
N TRP A 95 -0.79 3.77 3.24
CA TRP A 95 -1.38 4.96 3.87
C TRP A 95 -2.23 4.61 5.11
N GLN A 96 -2.97 3.50 5.08
CA GLN A 96 -3.74 3.03 6.24
C GLN A 96 -2.82 2.64 7.41
N LEU A 97 -1.73 1.94 7.12
CA LEU A 97 -0.71 1.58 8.12
C LEU A 97 -0.02 2.83 8.67
N TYR A 98 0.31 3.82 7.82
CA TYR A 98 0.84 5.11 8.29
C TYR A 98 -0.14 5.84 9.21
N SER A 99 -1.42 5.90 8.85
CA SER A 99 -2.45 6.55 9.67
C SER A 99 -2.58 5.90 11.04
N SER A 100 -2.47 4.56 11.09
CA SER A 100 -2.64 3.76 12.31
C SER A 100 -1.39 3.74 13.20
N MET A 101 -0.20 3.61 12.60
CA MET A 101 1.06 3.39 13.33
C MET A 101 1.97 4.62 13.40
N ARG A 102 1.76 5.60 12.52
CA ARG A 102 2.61 6.80 12.36
C ARG A 102 4.09 6.52 12.07
N ASP A 103 4.41 5.36 11.52
CA ASP A 103 5.76 5.01 11.04
C ASP A 103 5.97 5.50 9.61
N ASN A 104 6.95 6.40 9.41
CA ASN A 104 7.25 7.01 8.12
C ASN A 104 7.64 6.01 7.03
N ARG A 105 8.10 4.80 7.38
CA ARG A 105 8.42 3.76 6.40
C ARG A 105 7.25 3.44 5.48
N TYR A 106 6.03 3.38 6.03
CA TYR A 106 4.83 3.12 5.23
C TYR A 106 4.53 4.29 4.28
N ARG A 107 4.65 5.54 4.77
CA ARG A 107 4.50 6.74 3.95
C ARG A 107 5.52 6.76 2.79
N ASP A 108 6.77 6.43 3.07
CA ASP A 108 7.83 6.43 2.05
C ASP A 108 7.60 5.38 0.97
N ILE A 109 7.12 4.19 1.34
CA ILE A 109 6.71 3.15 0.38
C ILE A 109 5.55 3.65 -0.48
N ALA A 110 4.52 4.23 0.13
CA ALA A 110 3.34 4.73 -0.58
C ALA A 110 3.71 5.81 -1.60
N LEU A 111 4.56 6.76 -1.21
CA LEU A 111 5.05 7.83 -2.08
C LEU A 111 5.86 7.28 -3.25
N ARG A 112 6.87 6.43 -2.97
CA ARG A 112 7.71 5.83 -4.03
C ARG A 112 6.89 5.02 -5.02
N CYS A 113 5.92 4.27 -4.53
CA CYS A 113 5.00 3.50 -5.39
C CYS A 113 4.13 4.42 -6.25
N SER A 114 3.63 5.51 -5.68
CA SER A 114 2.80 6.49 -6.38
C SER A 114 3.58 7.21 -7.48
N GLU A 115 4.78 7.70 -7.16
CA GLU A 115 5.68 8.36 -8.13
C GLU A 115 6.02 7.43 -9.28
N PHE A 116 6.33 6.17 -8.98
CA PHE A 116 6.65 5.17 -10.00
C PHE A 116 5.46 4.81 -10.88
N LEU A 117 4.26 4.68 -10.29
CA LEU A 117 3.02 4.44 -11.02
C LEU A 117 2.71 5.60 -11.97
N LEU A 118 2.79 6.84 -11.49
CA LEU A 118 2.57 8.05 -12.30
C LEU A 118 3.60 8.17 -13.44
N GLY A 119 4.87 7.88 -13.17
CA GLY A 119 5.92 7.90 -14.19
C GLY A 119 5.74 6.86 -15.31
N ARG A 120 4.83 5.89 -15.15
CA ARG A 120 4.46 4.89 -16.17
C ARG A 120 3.16 5.17 -16.88
N GLN A 121 2.46 6.24 -16.50
CA GLN A 121 1.25 6.66 -17.19
C GLN A 121 1.63 7.21 -18.57
N GLN A 122 0.90 6.79 -19.60
CA GLN A 122 1.03 7.33 -20.95
C GLN A 122 0.43 8.73 -21.04
N GLU A 123 0.74 9.47 -22.11
CA GLU A 123 0.23 10.82 -22.34
C GLU A 123 -1.31 10.88 -22.41
N ASP A 124 -1.95 9.79 -22.85
CA ASP A 124 -3.41 9.65 -22.89
C ASP A 124 -4.04 9.29 -21.53
N GLY A 125 -3.23 9.17 -20.48
CA GLY A 125 -3.65 8.84 -19.13
C GLY A 125 -3.76 7.34 -18.85
N ALA A 126 -3.42 6.47 -19.81
CA ALA A 126 -3.56 5.03 -19.63
C ALA A 126 -2.25 4.33 -19.25
N TRP A 127 -2.36 3.07 -18.79
CA TRP A 127 -1.20 2.21 -18.54
C TRP A 127 -1.22 0.99 -19.46
N LEU A 128 -0.03 0.49 -19.78
CA LEU A 128 0.13 -0.71 -20.59
C LEU A 128 -0.18 -1.96 -19.78
N TYR A 129 -0.91 -2.89 -20.39
CA TYR A 129 -1.19 -4.18 -19.76
C TYR A 129 0.09 -5.02 -19.60
N PRO A 130 0.36 -5.60 -18.41
CA PRO A 130 1.64 -6.23 -18.13
C PRO A 130 1.86 -7.59 -18.81
N ASN A 131 0.78 -8.33 -19.11
CA ASN A 131 0.89 -9.65 -19.74
C ASN A 131 1.26 -9.53 -21.24
N PRO A 132 2.37 -10.15 -21.69
CA PRO A 132 2.77 -10.16 -23.09
C PRO A 132 1.70 -10.71 -24.03
N GLU A 133 0.94 -11.70 -23.56
CA GLU A 133 -0.15 -12.32 -24.32
C GLU A 133 -1.25 -11.31 -24.67
N TRP A 134 -1.37 -10.22 -23.91
CA TRP A 134 -2.38 -9.16 -24.10
C TRP A 134 -1.75 -7.83 -24.53
N ARG A 135 -0.52 -7.88 -25.06
CA ARG A 135 0.21 -6.72 -25.59
C ARG A 135 -0.64 -5.97 -26.61
N GLY A 136 -0.76 -4.65 -26.43
CA GLY A 136 -1.58 -3.77 -27.26
C GLY A 136 -2.97 -3.49 -26.71
N ARG A 137 -3.39 -4.16 -25.63
CA ARG A 137 -4.58 -3.76 -24.87
C ARG A 137 -4.21 -2.66 -23.87
N ILE A 138 -5.10 -1.69 -23.77
CA ILE A 138 -5.02 -0.58 -22.82
C ILE A 138 -6.05 -0.86 -21.72
N ALA A 139 -5.64 -0.81 -20.46
CA ALA A 139 -6.55 -0.91 -19.32
C ALA A 139 -6.34 0.29 -18.39
N THR A 140 -7.44 0.93 -17.99
CA THR A 140 -7.45 1.97 -16.97
C THR A 140 -7.41 1.39 -15.55
N ALA A 141 -7.92 0.17 -15.38
CA ALA A 141 -7.70 -0.69 -14.23
C ALA A 141 -7.78 -2.15 -14.69
N GLU A 142 -6.86 -3.00 -14.25
CA GLU A 142 -6.91 -4.44 -14.54
C GLU A 142 -8.05 -5.08 -13.70
N GLY A 143 -8.79 -6.03 -14.28
CA GLY A 143 -9.93 -6.72 -13.67
C GLY A 143 -10.37 -7.93 -14.48
#